data_AF-A0A2E1CP84-F1
#
_entry.id   AF-A0A2E1CP84-F1
#
_cell.length_a   1.000
_cell.length_b   1.000
_cell.length_c   1.000
_cell.angle_alpha   90.00
_cell.angle_beta   90.00
_cell.angle_gamma   90.00
#
_symmetry.space_group_name_H-M   'P 1'
#
loop_
_entity.id
_entity.type
_entity.pdbx_description
1 polymer ?
#
loop_
_entity_poly.entity_id
_entity_poly.type
_entity_poly.pdbx_seq_one_letter_code
_entity_poly.pdbx_strand_id
1 'polypeptide(L)'
;MNTDQNKLPCSYFTDTKPLLLENGTSIDELTVAYESYGKLNKDKSNAIIICHALSGDQFLASKNPLTNKDGWWNRMVGSGKPIDTDKYFIICANVLGGCLGSTGPTSINPSTDEEYGLNFPVITISDMVNAQMRLIQHLGIDKLLSVIGGSMGGMQVLEWAASYPSNILSAIPIATSSRHTAQNIAFHELGRQAIMADPDWSGGNYIKVGTNPTKGLSIARMTAHVTYLSEASLTKKFGRRLQDKEEISFGFDADFQIESYLRHQGLTFVDRFDANSYLYITRAMDYFDLEKTHKKSLTEIFEKTDIKFLIASFTGDWLYPPSENLMIVRALSAGGADVSFVNIESDKGHDAFLLEEPEFDDAMRGFINSVSIEAKI
;
A
#
# COMPACT_ATOMS: atom_id res chain seq x y z
N MET A 1 7.62 15.19 15.25
CA MET A 1 6.49 14.23 15.14
C MET A 1 6.31 13.57 16.49
N ASN A 2 5.06 13.29 16.90
CA ASN A 2 4.79 12.68 18.20
C ASN A 2 5.31 11.23 18.24
N THR A 3 6.06 10.92 19.29
CA THR A 3 6.47 9.57 19.71
C THR A 3 5.30 8.59 19.95
N ASP A 4 4.06 9.08 19.89
CA ASP A 4 2.83 8.29 20.03
C ASP A 4 2.54 7.36 18.83
N GLN A 5 3.14 7.57 17.66
CA GLN A 5 2.87 6.73 16.47
C GLN A 5 3.30 5.25 16.66
N ASN A 6 4.18 4.97 17.63
CA ASN A 6 4.60 3.61 17.99
C ASN A 6 3.76 2.99 19.13
N LYS A 7 2.72 3.69 19.62
CA LYS A 7 1.83 3.24 20.71
C LYS A 7 0.35 3.45 20.36
N LEU A 8 0.00 3.10 19.14
CA LEU A 8 -1.38 3.21 18.66
C LEU A 8 -2.24 2.11 19.31
N PRO A 9 -3.53 2.35 19.54
CA PRO A 9 -4.46 1.35 20.06
C PRO A 9 -4.80 0.32 18.96
N CYS A 10 -3.84 -0.52 18.59
CA CYS A 10 -3.99 -1.65 17.66
C CYS A 10 -3.25 -2.88 18.22
N SER A 11 -3.26 -3.99 17.47
CA SER A 11 -2.49 -5.18 17.83
C SER A 11 -1.05 -5.09 17.36
N TYR A 12 -0.14 -5.74 18.10
CA TYR A 12 1.28 -5.79 17.79
C TYR A 12 1.78 -7.24 17.86
N PHE A 13 2.57 -7.62 16.87
CA PHE A 13 3.36 -8.85 16.89
C PHE A 13 4.84 -8.46 16.91
N THR A 14 5.58 -8.93 17.92
CA THR A 14 7.03 -8.72 18.02
C THR A 14 7.75 -10.05 17.92
N ASP A 15 8.73 -10.12 17.02
CA ASP A 15 9.60 -11.28 16.78
C ASP A 15 11.04 -10.91 17.12
N THR A 16 11.60 -11.55 18.13
CA THR A 16 12.99 -11.34 18.55
C THR A 16 13.98 -12.01 17.61
N LYS A 17 13.53 -12.89 16.70
CA LYS A 17 14.41 -13.46 15.68
C LYS A 17 14.69 -12.41 14.60
N PRO A 18 15.95 -12.18 14.22
CA PRO A 18 16.28 -11.21 13.18
C PRO A 18 15.54 -11.49 11.87
N LEU A 19 14.95 -10.45 11.27
CA LEU A 19 14.43 -10.49 9.90
C LEU A 19 15.59 -10.26 8.95
N LEU A 20 16.02 -11.31 8.24
CA LEU A 20 16.98 -11.19 7.16
C LEU A 20 16.32 -10.49 5.97
N LEU A 21 17.00 -9.46 5.46
CA LEU A 21 16.52 -8.66 4.34
C LEU A 21 17.18 -9.09 3.03
N GLU A 22 16.54 -8.79 1.89
CA GLU A 22 17.09 -9.08 0.56
C GLU A 22 18.47 -8.46 0.31
N ASN A 23 18.76 -7.32 0.96
CA ASN A 23 20.04 -6.63 0.85
C ASN A 23 21.20 -7.29 1.65
N GLY A 24 20.92 -8.38 2.38
CA GLY A 24 21.90 -9.12 3.20
C GLY A 24 22.09 -8.60 4.63
N THR A 25 21.42 -7.53 5.02
CA THR A 25 21.37 -7.03 6.41
C THR A 25 20.19 -7.66 7.17
N SER A 26 20.02 -7.27 8.43
CA SER A 26 18.91 -7.74 9.26
C SER A 26 18.27 -6.63 10.09
N ILE A 27 17.00 -6.82 10.42
CA ILE A 27 16.30 -6.05 11.45
C ILE A 27 16.11 -6.95 12.66
N ASP A 28 16.70 -6.55 13.77
CA ASP A 28 16.50 -7.19 15.06
C ASP A 28 15.19 -6.69 15.69
N GLU A 29 14.51 -7.56 16.44
CA GLU A 29 13.26 -7.24 17.13
C GLU A 29 12.17 -6.62 16.23
N LEU A 30 11.86 -7.33 15.13
CA LEU A 30 10.79 -6.95 14.20
C LEU A 30 9.47 -6.78 14.98
N THR A 31 8.83 -5.63 14.83
CA THR A 31 7.48 -5.37 15.30
C THR A 31 6.57 -5.08 14.12
N VAL A 32 5.43 -5.76 14.06
CA VAL A 32 4.38 -5.56 13.06
C VAL A 32 3.11 -5.11 13.77
N ALA A 33 2.68 -3.88 13.48
CA ALA A 33 1.38 -3.37 13.89
C ALA A 33 0.30 -3.86 12.92
N TYR A 34 -0.81 -4.36 13.46
CA TYR A 34 -1.90 -4.88 12.66
C TYR A 34 -3.27 -4.71 13.34
N GLU A 35 -4.32 -4.81 12.53
CA GLU A 35 -5.69 -4.95 12.97
C GLU A 35 -6.31 -6.21 12.35
N SER A 36 -7.34 -6.72 13.01
CA SER A 36 -8.13 -7.82 12.49
C SER A 36 -9.63 -7.57 12.60
N TYR A 37 -10.39 -8.10 11.64
CA TYR A 37 -11.83 -7.88 11.52
C TYR A 37 -12.54 -9.21 11.25
N GLY A 38 -13.69 -9.42 11.87
CA GLY A 38 -14.40 -10.70 11.82
C GLY A 38 -13.82 -11.74 12.77
N LYS A 39 -14.12 -13.02 12.53
CA LYS A 39 -13.73 -14.12 13.42
C LYS A 39 -13.04 -15.24 12.66
N LEU A 40 -11.84 -15.61 13.11
CA LEU A 40 -11.11 -16.76 12.60
C LEU A 40 -11.86 -18.06 12.96
N ASN A 41 -12.12 -18.90 11.96
CA ASN A 41 -12.79 -20.18 12.16
C ASN A 41 -11.84 -21.22 12.79
N LYS A 42 -12.39 -22.38 13.20
CA LYS A 42 -11.68 -23.37 14.01
C LYS A 42 -10.46 -23.98 13.30
N ASP A 43 -10.58 -24.21 12.00
CA ASP A 43 -9.57 -24.74 11.09
C ASP A 43 -8.72 -23.64 10.44
N LYS A 44 -8.99 -22.36 10.77
CA LYS A 44 -8.25 -21.17 10.33
C LYS A 44 -8.16 -20.99 8.82
N SER A 45 -9.15 -21.49 8.09
CA SER A 45 -9.22 -21.49 6.63
C SER A 45 -9.84 -20.22 6.05
N ASN A 46 -10.58 -19.43 6.84
CA ASN A 46 -11.29 -18.23 6.38
C ASN A 46 -10.47 -16.91 6.46
N ALA A 47 -9.15 -17.00 6.60
CA ALA A 47 -8.29 -15.83 6.78
C ALA A 47 -7.93 -15.14 5.45
N ILE A 48 -8.05 -13.82 5.40
CA ILE A 48 -7.65 -12.98 4.26
C ILE A 48 -6.69 -11.91 4.78
N ILE A 49 -5.56 -11.68 4.10
CA ILE A 49 -4.71 -10.52 4.36
C ILE A 49 -4.94 -9.45 3.30
N ILE A 50 -5.05 -8.20 3.75
CA ILE A 50 -5.18 -7.02 2.89
C ILE A 50 -3.92 -6.16 3.04
N CYS A 51 -3.18 -6.03 1.95
CA CYS A 51 -1.97 -5.23 1.82
C CYS A 51 -2.35 -3.80 1.43
N HIS A 52 -2.01 -2.82 2.27
CA HIS A 52 -2.33 -1.43 2.01
C HIS A 52 -1.41 -0.79 0.95
N ALA A 53 -1.89 0.29 0.31
CA ALA A 53 -1.12 1.11 -0.63
C ALA A 53 -0.08 2.00 0.10
N LEU A 54 0.75 2.75 -0.64
CA LEU A 54 1.87 3.55 -0.11
C LEU A 54 1.56 4.31 1.18
N SER A 55 0.43 5.05 1.19
CA SER A 55 0.04 5.91 2.32
C SER A 55 -1.04 5.33 3.23
N GLY A 56 -1.34 4.04 3.08
CA GLY A 56 -2.27 3.32 3.94
C GLY A 56 -1.64 2.88 5.25
N ASP A 57 -2.43 2.20 6.08
CA ASP A 57 -2.05 1.69 7.40
C ASP A 57 -2.94 0.49 7.79
N GLN A 58 -2.78 -0.03 9.00
CA GLN A 58 -3.56 -1.15 9.53
C GLN A 58 -5.04 -0.82 9.81
N PHE A 59 -5.43 0.46 9.91
CA PHE A 59 -6.79 0.90 10.20
C PHE A 59 -7.64 0.88 8.91
N LEU A 60 -7.86 -0.34 8.43
CA LEU A 60 -8.58 -0.71 7.22
C LEU A 60 -10.08 -0.37 7.29
N ALA A 61 -10.75 -0.77 8.38
CA ALA A 61 -12.19 -0.57 8.56
C ALA A 61 -12.57 -0.05 9.96
N SER A 62 -11.60 0.05 10.87
CA SER A 62 -11.75 0.72 12.17
C SER A 62 -11.42 2.20 12.06
N LYS A 63 -11.84 2.97 13.05
CA LYS A 63 -11.51 4.39 13.13
C LYS A 63 -10.01 4.56 13.35
N ASN A 64 -9.36 5.37 12.54
CA ASN A 64 -7.93 5.65 12.69
C ASN A 64 -7.71 6.57 13.91
N PRO A 65 -6.92 6.14 14.91
CA PRO A 65 -6.78 6.86 16.18
C PRO A 65 -5.98 8.15 16.08
N LEU A 66 -5.13 8.31 15.05
CA LEU A 66 -4.36 9.54 14.82
C LEU A 66 -5.17 10.60 14.10
N THR A 67 -5.90 10.19 13.05
CA THR A 67 -6.62 11.13 12.18
C THR A 67 -8.09 11.30 12.55
N ASN A 68 -8.62 10.43 13.41
CA ASN A 68 -10.04 10.35 13.79
C ASN A 68 -10.99 10.13 12.59
N LYS A 69 -10.47 9.68 11.45
CA LYS A 69 -11.23 9.32 10.25
C LYS A 69 -11.62 7.85 10.28
N ASP A 70 -12.64 7.49 9.50
CA ASP A 70 -12.97 6.08 9.26
C ASP A 70 -11.83 5.36 8.53
N GLY A 71 -11.83 4.03 8.62
CA GLY A 71 -10.81 3.21 7.99
C GLY A 71 -10.76 3.37 6.47
N TRP A 72 -9.57 3.27 5.89
CA TRP A 72 -9.31 3.66 4.50
C TRP A 72 -10.04 2.80 3.45
N TRP A 73 -10.53 1.61 3.83
CA TRP A 73 -11.36 0.75 2.98
C TRP A 73 -12.66 0.31 3.67
N ASN A 74 -13.18 1.15 4.58
CA ASN A 74 -14.42 0.86 5.31
C ASN A 74 -15.58 0.52 4.36
N ARG A 75 -15.65 1.05 3.13
CA ARG A 75 -16.69 0.68 2.15
C ARG A 75 -16.61 -0.79 1.69
N MET A 76 -15.43 -1.39 1.65
CA MET A 76 -15.20 -2.75 1.17
C MET A 76 -15.28 -3.80 2.27
N VAL A 77 -14.90 -3.44 3.50
CA VAL A 77 -14.68 -4.41 4.59
C VAL A 77 -15.65 -4.15 5.74
N GLY A 78 -16.40 -5.19 6.13
CA GLY A 78 -17.37 -5.15 7.24
C GLY A 78 -18.58 -6.05 6.99
N SER A 79 -19.51 -6.09 7.94
CA SER A 79 -20.71 -6.94 7.86
C SER A 79 -21.53 -6.64 6.60
N GLY A 80 -21.76 -7.67 5.77
CA GLY A 80 -22.50 -7.60 4.51
C GLY A 80 -21.80 -6.85 3.36
N LYS A 81 -20.61 -6.30 3.56
CA LYS A 81 -19.83 -5.59 2.52
C LYS A 81 -19.14 -6.57 1.57
N PRO A 82 -18.53 -6.10 0.45
CA PRO A 82 -17.88 -6.99 -0.52
C PRO A 82 -16.92 -8.00 0.10
N ILE A 83 -16.16 -7.56 1.10
CA ILE A 83 -15.30 -8.38 1.95
C ILE A 83 -15.99 -8.50 3.33
N ASP A 84 -16.81 -9.55 3.44
CA ASP A 84 -17.77 -9.71 4.53
C ASP A 84 -17.12 -10.27 5.81
N THR A 85 -17.07 -9.45 6.86
CA THR A 85 -16.49 -9.85 8.17
C THR A 85 -17.36 -10.83 8.95
N ASP A 86 -18.60 -11.07 8.52
CA ASP A 86 -19.44 -12.11 9.11
C ASP A 86 -19.02 -13.52 8.62
N LYS A 87 -18.23 -13.58 7.54
CA LYS A 87 -17.73 -14.83 6.94
C LYS A 87 -16.21 -15.00 7.08
N TYR A 88 -15.47 -13.92 6.90
CA TYR A 88 -14.02 -13.95 6.78
C TYR A 88 -13.32 -13.29 7.95
N PHE A 89 -12.10 -13.76 8.25
CA PHE A 89 -11.19 -13.14 9.18
C PHE A 89 -10.17 -12.31 8.42
N ILE A 90 -10.33 -10.99 8.46
CA ILE A 90 -9.52 -10.05 7.68
C ILE A 90 -8.38 -9.54 8.54
N ILE A 91 -7.17 -9.54 7.99
CA ILE A 91 -5.95 -9.03 8.62
C ILE A 91 -5.42 -7.89 7.77
N CYS A 92 -5.10 -6.76 8.39
CA CYS A 92 -4.37 -5.69 7.72
C CYS A 92 -3.17 -5.30 8.59
N ALA A 93 -1.97 -5.48 8.05
CA ALA A 93 -0.72 -5.16 8.72
C ALA A 93 -0.13 -3.88 8.11
N ASN A 94 0.34 -2.98 8.96
CA ASN A 94 1.17 -1.87 8.51
C ASN A 94 2.52 -2.42 8.05
N VAL A 95 3.01 -1.95 6.91
CA VAL A 95 4.23 -2.49 6.29
C VAL A 95 5.47 -2.21 7.13
N LEU A 96 6.46 -3.09 7.01
CA LEU A 96 7.84 -2.80 7.41
C LEU A 96 8.30 -1.52 6.70
N GLY A 97 8.98 -0.62 7.42
CA GLY A 97 9.36 0.71 6.94
C GLY A 97 8.23 1.74 6.96
N GLY A 98 7.04 1.37 7.41
CA GLY A 98 5.93 2.28 7.71
C GLY A 98 6.18 3.12 8.96
N CYS A 99 5.21 4.00 9.27
CA CYS A 99 5.29 4.93 10.39
C CYS A 99 4.12 4.87 11.39
N LEU A 100 3.17 3.95 11.21
CA LEU A 100 2.06 3.73 12.15
C LEU A 100 2.23 2.42 12.94
N GLY A 101 3.37 2.29 13.65
CA GLY A 101 3.60 1.26 14.65
C GLY A 101 4.42 0.03 14.24
N SER A 102 4.49 -0.32 12.95
CA SER A 102 5.43 -1.35 12.48
C SER A 102 6.85 -0.80 12.45
N THR A 103 7.84 -1.68 12.58
CA THR A 103 9.25 -1.29 12.58
C THR A 103 9.62 -0.53 11.31
N GLY A 104 10.14 0.69 11.47
CA GLY A 104 10.51 1.59 10.39
C GLY A 104 11.52 2.66 10.84
N PRO A 105 11.78 3.69 10.02
CA PRO A 105 12.76 4.73 10.32
C PRO A 105 12.52 5.50 11.62
N THR A 106 11.26 5.57 12.09
CA THR A 106 10.87 6.23 13.36
C THR A 106 10.90 5.30 14.56
N SER A 107 11.24 4.02 14.38
CA SER A 107 11.38 3.06 15.48
C SER A 107 12.72 3.22 16.17
N ILE A 108 12.78 2.79 17.44
CA ILE A 108 14.03 2.74 18.21
C ILE A 108 14.85 1.54 17.74
N ASN A 109 16.13 1.78 17.46
CA ASN A 109 17.10 0.74 17.17
C ASN A 109 17.56 0.10 18.49
N PRO A 110 17.32 -1.21 18.72
CA PRO A 110 17.66 -1.88 19.97
C PRO A 110 19.18 -1.90 20.24
N SER A 111 20.02 -1.76 19.21
CA SER A 111 21.48 -1.75 19.35
C SER A 111 22.06 -0.41 19.82
N THR A 112 21.34 0.70 19.59
CA THR A 112 21.83 2.05 19.90
C THR A 112 20.95 2.82 20.88
N ASP A 113 19.73 2.35 21.14
CA ASP A 113 18.69 3.04 21.92
C ASP A 113 18.38 4.45 21.37
N GLU A 114 18.59 4.64 20.06
CA GLU A 114 18.25 5.85 19.31
C GLU A 114 17.28 5.47 18.17
N GLU A 115 16.51 6.43 17.67
CA GLU A 115 15.71 6.22 16.45
C GLU A 115 16.60 5.82 15.27
N TYR A 116 16.08 4.96 14.39
CA TYR A 116 16.85 4.53 13.21
C TYR A 116 17.20 5.71 12.29
N GLY A 117 16.25 6.60 11.97
CA GLY A 117 16.45 7.61 10.95
C GLY A 117 16.91 6.98 9.63
N LEU A 118 18.01 7.49 9.06
CA LEU A 118 18.63 6.90 7.85
C LEU A 118 19.55 5.69 8.13
N ASN A 119 19.74 5.31 9.39
CA ASN A 119 20.41 4.06 9.72
C ASN A 119 19.46 2.85 9.57
N PHE A 120 18.16 3.09 9.30
CA PHE A 120 17.25 2.03 8.92
C PHE A 120 17.75 1.35 7.63
N PRO A 121 17.76 0.02 7.54
CA PRO A 121 18.21 -0.65 6.33
C PRO A 121 17.25 -0.38 5.17
N VAL A 122 17.79 -0.30 3.95
CA VAL A 122 16.95 -0.17 2.74
C VAL A 122 16.19 -1.48 2.52
N ILE A 123 14.86 -1.41 2.59
CA ILE A 123 13.97 -2.57 2.47
C ILE A 123 13.40 -2.72 1.06
N THR A 124 12.83 -3.88 0.78
CA THR A 124 12.11 -4.21 -0.46
C THR A 124 10.65 -4.61 -0.18
N ILE A 125 9.87 -4.79 -1.26
CA ILE A 125 8.53 -5.39 -1.15
C ILE A 125 8.60 -6.83 -0.61
N SER A 126 9.63 -7.62 -0.97
CA SER A 126 9.81 -8.97 -0.43
C SER A 126 10.04 -8.94 1.08
N ASP A 127 10.81 -7.98 1.59
CA ASP A 127 11.01 -7.80 3.04
C ASP A 127 9.69 -7.49 3.77
N MET A 128 8.82 -6.66 3.17
CA MET A 128 7.48 -6.37 3.69
C MET A 128 6.62 -7.64 3.74
N VAL A 129 6.62 -8.45 2.68
CA VAL A 129 5.89 -9.72 2.62
C VAL A 129 6.46 -10.75 3.61
N ASN A 130 7.77 -10.81 3.79
CA ASN A 130 8.42 -11.68 4.77
C ASN A 130 8.01 -11.32 6.21
N ALA A 131 7.90 -10.02 6.52
CA ALA A 131 7.37 -9.56 7.80
C ALA A 131 5.89 -9.97 7.99
N GLN A 132 5.06 -9.84 6.96
CA GLN A 132 3.67 -10.29 6.99
C GLN A 132 3.56 -11.82 7.16
N MET A 133 4.39 -12.61 6.49
CA MET A 133 4.41 -14.07 6.63
C MET A 133 4.71 -14.49 8.08
N ARG A 134 5.62 -13.81 8.77
CA ARG A 134 5.88 -14.07 10.20
C ARG A 134 4.67 -13.76 11.07
N LEU A 135 3.93 -12.69 10.79
CA LEU A 135 2.66 -12.40 11.47
C LEU A 135 1.63 -13.52 11.22
N ILE A 136 1.48 -13.98 9.97
CA ILE A 136 0.55 -15.06 9.61
C ILE A 136 0.92 -16.37 10.34
N GLN A 137 2.20 -16.71 10.42
CA GLN A 137 2.69 -17.85 11.20
C GLN A 137 2.42 -17.68 12.70
N HIS A 138 2.59 -16.48 13.24
CA HIS A 138 2.29 -16.19 14.65
C HIS A 138 0.82 -16.38 14.99
N LEU A 139 -0.08 -15.95 14.09
CA LEU A 139 -1.52 -16.21 14.20
C LEU A 139 -1.88 -17.69 13.99
N GLY A 140 -0.89 -18.50 13.58
CA GLY A 140 -0.98 -19.93 13.33
C GLY A 140 -1.91 -20.26 12.18
N ILE A 141 -1.91 -19.43 11.14
CA ILE A 141 -2.68 -19.63 9.91
C ILE A 141 -1.74 -20.28 8.89
N ASP A 142 -2.03 -21.51 8.48
CA ASP A 142 -1.16 -22.25 7.56
C ASP A 142 -1.38 -21.80 6.10
N LYS A 143 -2.62 -21.47 5.76
CA LYS A 143 -3.03 -21.09 4.41
C LYS A 143 -4.11 -20.01 4.44
N LEU A 144 -3.84 -18.92 3.74
CA LEU A 144 -4.78 -17.81 3.54
C LEU A 144 -5.78 -18.18 2.44
N LEU A 145 -7.03 -17.81 2.65
CA LEU A 145 -8.06 -17.83 1.62
C LEU A 145 -7.71 -16.87 0.48
N SER A 146 -7.25 -15.67 0.81
CA SER A 146 -6.89 -14.66 -0.17
C SER A 146 -5.85 -13.67 0.33
N VAL A 147 -5.04 -13.15 -0.59
CA VAL A 147 -4.20 -11.97 -0.41
C VAL A 147 -4.71 -10.89 -1.37
N ILE A 148 -5.03 -9.71 -0.84
CA ILE A 148 -5.68 -8.63 -1.60
C ILE A 148 -4.89 -7.35 -1.42
N GLY A 149 -4.73 -6.55 -2.47
CA GLY A 149 -4.02 -5.28 -2.35
C GLY A 149 -4.06 -4.44 -3.62
N GLY A 150 -4.21 -3.14 -3.43
CA GLY A 150 -4.19 -2.15 -4.51
C GLY A 150 -2.90 -1.34 -4.54
N SER A 151 -2.47 -0.89 -5.73
CA SER A 151 -1.26 -0.06 -5.88
C SER A 151 -0.02 -0.80 -5.36
N MET A 152 0.78 -0.20 -4.47
CA MET A 152 1.84 -0.89 -3.71
C MET A 152 1.35 -2.18 -3.02
N GLY A 153 0.10 -2.21 -2.56
CA GLY A 153 -0.52 -3.42 -2.01
C GLY A 153 -0.59 -4.55 -3.04
N GLY A 154 -0.82 -4.22 -4.31
CA GLY A 154 -0.83 -5.19 -5.41
C GLY A 154 0.56 -5.76 -5.70
N MET A 155 1.62 -4.97 -5.53
CA MET A 155 3.00 -5.48 -5.57
C MET A 155 3.27 -6.51 -4.49
N GLN A 156 2.81 -6.24 -3.26
CA GLN A 156 2.89 -7.19 -2.15
C GLN A 156 2.12 -8.47 -2.46
N VAL A 157 0.93 -8.38 -3.07
CA VAL A 157 0.14 -9.55 -3.50
C VAL A 157 0.89 -10.42 -4.51
N LEU A 158 1.51 -9.79 -5.52
CA LEU A 158 2.29 -10.51 -6.52
C LEU A 158 3.50 -11.21 -5.90
N GLU A 159 4.17 -10.55 -4.98
CA GLU A 159 5.30 -11.11 -4.23
C GLU A 159 4.87 -12.24 -3.28
N TRP A 160 3.72 -12.12 -2.61
CA TRP A 160 3.10 -13.21 -1.86
C TRP A 160 2.87 -14.45 -2.73
N ALA A 161 2.30 -14.26 -3.91
CA ALA A 161 2.01 -15.35 -4.83
C ALA A 161 3.28 -16.01 -5.40
N ALA A 162 4.36 -15.25 -5.56
CA ALA A 162 5.64 -15.76 -6.05
C ALA A 162 6.44 -16.49 -4.95
N SER A 163 6.53 -15.90 -3.76
CA SER A 163 7.38 -16.39 -2.67
C SER A 163 6.71 -17.46 -1.80
N TYR A 164 5.38 -17.41 -1.66
CA TYR A 164 4.60 -18.27 -0.77
C TYR A 164 3.39 -18.93 -1.47
N PRO A 165 3.57 -19.56 -2.66
CA PRO A 165 2.46 -20.07 -3.46
C PRO A 165 1.65 -21.17 -2.76
N SER A 166 2.27 -21.92 -1.84
CA SER A 166 1.61 -22.99 -1.08
C SER A 166 0.82 -22.47 0.13
N ASN A 167 0.97 -21.19 0.50
CA ASN A 167 0.33 -20.58 1.67
C ASN A 167 -0.90 -19.73 1.31
N ILE A 168 -1.29 -19.64 0.03
CA ILE A 168 -2.44 -18.84 -0.39
C ILE A 168 -3.30 -19.63 -1.38
N LEU A 169 -4.63 -19.48 -1.30
CA LEU A 169 -5.56 -20.06 -2.27
C LEU A 169 -5.86 -19.11 -3.42
N SER A 170 -5.86 -17.80 -3.16
CA SER A 170 -6.14 -16.79 -4.16
C SER A 170 -5.36 -15.50 -3.94
N ALA A 171 -5.19 -14.74 -5.02
CA ALA A 171 -4.49 -13.47 -5.04
C ALA A 171 -5.29 -12.44 -5.86
N ILE A 172 -5.44 -11.24 -5.32
CA ILE A 172 -6.18 -10.14 -5.95
C ILE A 172 -5.30 -8.87 -6.02
N PRO A 173 -4.42 -8.77 -7.03
CA PRO A 173 -3.69 -7.54 -7.33
C PRO A 173 -4.61 -6.54 -8.05
N ILE A 174 -4.68 -5.32 -7.52
CA ILE A 174 -5.59 -4.27 -8.01
C ILE A 174 -4.75 -3.06 -8.44
N ALA A 175 -4.99 -2.54 -9.65
CA ALA A 175 -4.37 -1.30 -10.14
C ALA A 175 -2.86 -1.24 -9.85
N THR A 176 -2.12 -2.26 -10.31
CA THR A 176 -0.69 -2.43 -9.99
C THR A 176 0.10 -2.85 -11.22
N SER A 177 1.42 -2.93 -11.07
CA SER A 177 2.33 -3.52 -12.05
C SER A 177 3.27 -4.53 -11.38
N SER A 178 3.92 -5.38 -12.19
CA SER A 178 4.94 -6.33 -11.74
C SER A 178 6.32 -5.68 -11.51
N ARG A 179 6.46 -4.42 -11.95
CA ARG A 179 7.61 -3.55 -11.72
C ARG A 179 7.24 -2.11 -12.01
N HIS A 180 7.99 -1.15 -11.48
CA HIS A 180 7.81 0.25 -11.88
C HIS A 180 8.34 0.56 -13.28
N THR A 181 7.60 1.42 -13.99
CA THR A 181 8.06 2.04 -15.24
C THR A 181 9.03 3.19 -14.95
N ALA A 182 9.72 3.69 -15.98
CA ALA A 182 10.55 4.88 -15.86
C ALA A 182 9.77 6.11 -15.36
N GLN A 183 8.49 6.23 -15.73
CA GLN A 183 7.64 7.34 -15.30
C GLN A 183 7.26 7.23 -13.82
N ASN A 184 6.95 6.02 -13.33
CA ASN A 184 6.70 5.80 -11.89
C ASN A 184 7.94 6.20 -11.06
N ILE A 185 9.12 5.72 -11.48
CA ILE A 185 10.41 6.01 -10.80
C ILE A 185 10.68 7.52 -10.81
N ALA A 186 10.42 8.21 -11.92
CA ALA A 186 10.63 9.66 -12.01
C ALA A 186 9.76 10.44 -11.01
N PHE A 187 8.47 10.11 -10.87
CA PHE A 187 7.59 10.78 -9.91
C PHE A 187 8.01 10.53 -8.45
N HIS A 188 8.42 9.30 -8.13
CA HIS A 188 8.95 9.00 -6.81
C HIS A 188 10.26 9.74 -6.52
N GLU A 189 11.14 9.86 -7.52
CA GLU A 189 12.38 10.62 -7.37
C GLU A 189 12.12 12.09 -7.09
N LEU A 190 11.17 12.73 -7.78
CA LEU A 190 10.78 14.12 -7.50
C LEU A 190 10.32 14.30 -6.05
N GLY A 191 9.51 13.37 -5.53
CA GLY A 191 9.06 13.40 -4.14
C GLY A 191 10.20 13.25 -3.14
N ARG A 192 11.13 12.31 -3.39
CA ARG A 192 12.32 12.13 -2.53
C ARG A 192 13.22 13.36 -2.54
N GLN A 193 13.49 13.93 -3.70
CA GLN A 193 14.31 15.13 -3.82
C GLN A 193 13.66 16.35 -3.14
N ALA A 194 12.34 16.48 -3.22
CA ALA A 194 11.62 17.55 -2.51
C ALA A 194 11.81 17.45 -0.99
N ILE A 195 11.74 16.23 -0.42
CA ILE A 195 12.00 15.98 1.00
C ILE A 195 13.47 16.27 1.35
N MET A 196 14.40 15.71 0.59
CA MET A 196 15.84 15.81 0.88
C MET A 196 16.39 17.23 0.70
N ALA A 197 15.74 18.06 -0.12
CA ALA A 197 16.10 19.47 -0.31
C ALA A 197 15.51 20.39 0.77
N ASP A 198 14.56 19.92 1.59
CA ASP A 198 14.00 20.71 2.70
C ASP A 198 15.06 20.88 3.79
N PRO A 199 15.48 22.12 4.14
CA PRO A 199 16.46 22.34 5.21
C PRO A 199 16.04 21.73 6.55
N ASP A 200 14.74 21.63 6.82
CA ASP A 200 14.20 21.05 8.05
C ASP A 200 14.31 19.52 8.08
N TRP A 201 14.68 18.86 6.96
CA TRP A 201 14.96 17.41 6.93
C TRP A 201 16.23 17.06 7.71
N SER A 202 17.20 17.97 7.82
CA SER A 202 18.42 17.78 8.63
C SER A 202 19.14 16.46 8.36
N GLY A 203 19.27 16.07 7.09
CA GLY A 203 19.93 14.81 6.71
C GLY A 203 19.22 13.56 7.24
N GLY A 204 17.91 13.63 7.46
CA GLY A 204 17.09 12.56 8.02
C GLY A 204 17.05 12.49 9.54
N ASN A 205 17.74 13.41 10.25
CA ASN A 205 17.77 13.46 11.71
C ASN A 205 16.80 14.49 12.31
N TYR A 206 15.77 14.91 11.56
CA TYR A 206 14.84 15.98 11.94
C TYR A 206 14.13 15.74 13.28
N ILE A 207 13.82 14.50 13.64
CA ILE A 207 13.21 14.20 14.95
C ILE A 207 14.20 14.51 16.09
N LYS A 208 15.46 14.08 15.97
CA LYS A 208 16.52 14.31 16.96
C LYS A 208 16.80 15.80 17.19
N VAL A 209 16.72 16.63 16.14
CA VAL A 209 16.95 18.08 16.23
C VAL A 209 15.68 18.89 16.46
N GLY A 210 14.50 18.25 16.51
CA GLY A 210 13.23 18.91 16.78
C GLY A 210 12.64 19.70 15.60
N THR A 211 13.00 19.35 14.36
CA THR A 211 12.45 19.94 13.12
C THR A 211 11.49 18.97 12.41
N ASN A 212 10.87 19.42 11.32
CA ASN A 212 10.02 18.57 10.47
C ASN A 212 10.04 19.08 9.01
N PRO A 213 10.46 18.27 8.02
CA PRO A 213 10.51 18.65 6.59
C PRO A 213 9.11 18.77 5.95
N THR A 214 8.30 19.65 6.50
CA THR A 214 6.88 19.83 6.17
C THR A 214 6.71 20.27 4.72
N LYS A 215 7.59 21.15 4.22
CA LYS A 215 7.48 21.68 2.86
C LYS A 215 7.82 20.59 1.85
N GLY A 216 8.93 19.90 2.06
CA GLY A 216 9.38 18.81 1.21
C GLY A 216 8.38 17.67 1.14
N LEU A 217 7.88 17.20 2.30
CA LEU A 217 6.89 16.14 2.36
C LEU A 217 5.53 16.56 1.77
N SER A 218 5.11 17.81 1.99
CA SER A 218 3.89 18.35 1.37
C SER A 218 4.01 18.38 -0.16
N ILE A 219 5.15 18.83 -0.71
CA ILE A 219 5.38 18.84 -2.17
C ILE A 219 5.42 17.41 -2.73
N ALA A 220 6.06 16.48 -2.02
CA ALA A 220 6.05 15.07 -2.39
C ALA A 220 4.61 14.53 -2.48
N ARG A 221 3.78 14.82 -1.47
CA ARG A 221 2.37 14.43 -1.47
C ARG A 221 1.58 15.10 -2.60
N MET A 222 1.77 16.39 -2.84
CA MET A 222 1.10 17.10 -3.94
C MET A 222 1.42 16.45 -5.29
N THR A 223 2.70 16.16 -5.52
CA THR A 223 3.18 15.50 -6.75
C THR A 223 2.52 14.13 -6.92
N ALA A 224 2.52 13.31 -5.88
CA ALA A 224 1.86 12.00 -5.89
C ALA A 224 0.34 12.11 -6.10
N HIS A 225 -0.32 13.09 -5.47
CA HIS A 225 -1.77 13.25 -5.56
C HIS A 225 -2.24 13.61 -6.97
N VAL A 226 -1.40 14.31 -7.76
CA VAL A 226 -1.67 14.57 -9.18
C VAL A 226 -1.68 13.26 -9.98
N THR A 227 -0.82 12.29 -9.63
CA THR A 227 -0.77 11.00 -10.33
C THR A 227 -1.90 10.05 -9.97
N TYR A 228 -2.59 10.28 -8.86
CA TYR A 228 -3.68 9.42 -8.42
C TYR A 228 -5.02 9.72 -9.09
N LEU A 229 -5.16 10.91 -9.67
CA LEU A 229 -6.39 11.39 -10.29
C LEU A 229 -6.27 11.38 -11.81
N SER A 230 -7.38 11.16 -12.52
CA SER A 230 -7.41 11.34 -13.97
C SER A 230 -7.52 12.83 -14.34
N GLU A 231 -7.10 13.17 -15.56
CA GLU A 231 -7.34 14.51 -16.13
C GLU A 231 -8.84 14.84 -16.13
N ALA A 232 -9.69 13.90 -16.54
CA ALA A 232 -11.13 14.13 -16.62
C ALA A 232 -11.74 14.48 -15.25
N SER A 233 -11.30 13.78 -14.19
CA SER A 233 -11.71 14.04 -12.81
C SER A 233 -11.25 15.43 -12.33
N LEU A 234 -9.99 15.80 -12.62
CA LEU A 234 -9.45 17.12 -12.28
C LEU A 234 -10.19 18.25 -13.02
N THR A 235 -10.46 18.08 -14.32
CA THR A 235 -11.19 19.06 -15.14
C THR A 235 -12.64 19.23 -14.66
N LYS A 236 -13.32 18.14 -14.33
CA LYS A 236 -14.67 18.16 -13.76
C LYS A 236 -14.68 18.87 -12.39
N LYS A 237 -13.76 18.48 -11.50
CA LYS A 237 -13.72 18.95 -10.10
C LYS A 237 -13.15 20.36 -9.91
N PHE A 238 -12.26 20.82 -10.79
CA PHE A 238 -11.62 22.14 -10.65
C PHE A 238 -11.65 22.96 -11.94
N GLY A 239 -11.32 22.34 -13.08
CA GLY A 239 -11.16 23.04 -14.34
C GLY A 239 -10.20 24.23 -14.18
N ARG A 240 -10.63 25.42 -14.63
CA ARG A 240 -9.87 26.68 -14.45
C ARG A 240 -10.50 27.62 -13.41
N ARG A 241 -11.29 27.10 -12.48
CA ARG A 241 -11.99 27.92 -11.47
C ARG A 241 -11.01 28.58 -10.49
N LEU A 242 -11.27 29.84 -10.18
CA LEU A 242 -10.52 30.59 -9.17
C LEU A 242 -11.03 30.27 -7.75
N GLN A 243 -10.14 30.38 -6.77
CA GLN A 243 -10.44 30.18 -5.35
C GLN A 243 -10.85 31.50 -4.71
N ASP A 244 -12.14 31.66 -4.41
CA ASP A 244 -12.71 32.82 -3.70
C ASP A 244 -12.31 34.19 -4.30
N LYS A 245 -12.12 34.24 -5.63
CA LYS A 245 -11.67 35.43 -6.39
C LYS A 245 -12.34 35.49 -7.77
N GLU A 246 -12.44 36.70 -8.33
CA GLU A 246 -12.96 36.95 -9.70
C GLU A 246 -11.84 37.16 -10.74
N GLU A 247 -10.66 37.63 -10.31
CA GLU A 247 -9.50 37.91 -11.17
C GLU A 247 -8.22 37.26 -10.62
N ILE A 248 -7.25 37.04 -11.51
CA ILE A 248 -5.91 36.54 -11.15
C ILE A 248 -5.09 37.61 -10.44
N SER A 249 -4.26 37.20 -9.47
CA SER A 249 -3.53 38.09 -8.57
C SER A 249 -2.12 38.46 -9.03
N PHE A 250 -1.64 37.90 -10.15
CA PHE A 250 -0.28 38.07 -10.69
C PHE A 250 0.83 37.84 -9.64
N GLY A 251 0.63 36.87 -8.75
CA GLY A 251 1.58 36.46 -7.71
C GLY A 251 1.78 34.94 -7.67
N PHE A 252 2.41 34.45 -6.60
CA PHE A 252 2.66 33.02 -6.36
C PHE A 252 1.71 32.40 -5.32
N ASP A 253 0.75 33.17 -4.83
CA ASP A 253 -0.34 32.65 -4.00
C ASP A 253 -1.33 31.84 -4.85
N ALA A 254 -2.12 31.00 -4.19
CA ALA A 254 -3.10 30.18 -4.89
C ALA A 254 -4.21 31.07 -5.47
N ASP A 255 -4.34 31.04 -6.80
CA ASP A 255 -5.44 31.66 -7.51
C ASP A 255 -6.46 30.61 -7.95
N PHE A 256 -6.01 29.41 -8.31
CA PHE A 256 -6.88 28.33 -8.77
C PHE A 256 -7.28 27.41 -7.62
N GLN A 257 -8.52 26.89 -7.68
CA GLN A 257 -9.04 25.95 -6.69
C GLN A 257 -8.16 24.69 -6.55
N ILE A 258 -7.57 24.21 -7.66
CA ILE A 258 -6.66 23.06 -7.64
C ILE A 258 -5.39 23.33 -6.84
N GLU A 259 -4.85 24.55 -6.87
CA GLU A 259 -3.66 24.92 -6.11
C GLU A 259 -3.97 24.91 -4.61
N SER A 260 -5.09 25.53 -4.21
CA SER A 260 -5.56 25.53 -2.82
C SER A 260 -5.81 24.10 -2.33
N TYR A 261 -6.49 23.28 -3.14
CA TYR A 261 -6.75 21.88 -2.84
C TYR A 261 -5.46 21.07 -2.63
N LEU A 262 -4.49 21.16 -3.55
CA LEU A 262 -3.23 20.43 -3.44
C LEU A 262 -2.43 20.88 -2.21
N ARG A 263 -2.35 22.19 -1.93
CA ARG A 263 -1.71 22.71 -0.71
C ARG A 263 -2.36 22.14 0.56
N HIS A 264 -3.69 22.09 0.61
CA HIS A 264 -4.41 21.48 1.73
C HIS A 264 -4.14 19.97 1.86
N GLN A 265 -4.20 19.21 0.76
CA GLN A 265 -3.90 17.76 0.77
C GLN A 265 -2.46 17.49 1.24
N GLY A 266 -1.50 18.30 0.79
CA GLY A 266 -0.11 18.21 1.20
C GLY A 266 0.07 18.40 2.71
N LEU A 267 -0.51 19.46 3.27
CA LEU A 267 -0.42 19.76 4.71
C LEU A 267 -1.04 18.65 5.57
N THR A 268 -2.27 18.22 5.25
CA THR A 268 -2.96 17.17 6.03
C THR A 268 -2.24 15.81 6.01
N PHE A 269 -1.39 15.56 5.01
CA PHE A 269 -0.60 14.34 4.93
C PHE A 269 0.60 14.38 5.87
N VAL A 270 1.25 15.54 6.01
CA VAL A 270 2.42 15.71 6.90
C VAL A 270 2.07 15.38 8.35
N ASP A 271 0.84 15.63 8.78
CA ASP A 271 0.40 15.37 10.16
C ASP A 271 0.37 13.89 10.54
N ARG A 272 0.31 12.99 9.55
CA ARG A 272 0.12 11.55 9.78
C ARG A 272 1.18 10.64 9.16
N PHE A 273 2.16 11.21 8.47
CA PHE A 273 3.15 10.42 7.73
C PHE A 273 4.56 10.93 7.97
N ASP A 274 5.50 10.00 8.09
CA ASP A 274 6.90 10.31 8.32
C ASP A 274 7.69 10.44 7.02
N ALA A 275 8.57 11.45 6.96
CA ALA A 275 9.30 11.79 5.73
C ALA A 275 10.33 10.72 5.36
N ASN A 276 11.09 10.18 6.32
CA ASN A 276 12.02 9.09 6.06
C ASN A 276 11.28 7.84 5.60
N SER A 277 10.18 7.47 6.26
CA SER A 277 9.33 6.34 5.88
C SER A 277 8.85 6.46 4.42
N TYR A 278 8.50 7.67 3.97
CA TYR A 278 8.19 7.93 2.56
C TYR A 278 9.37 7.62 1.62
N LEU A 279 10.60 8.00 2.00
CA LEU A 279 11.80 7.69 1.22
C LEU A 279 12.01 6.18 1.09
N TYR A 280 11.91 5.44 2.20
CA TYR A 280 12.13 3.99 2.21
C TYR A 280 11.05 3.23 1.44
N ILE A 281 9.77 3.57 1.64
CA ILE A 281 8.66 2.89 0.97
C ILE A 281 8.70 3.16 -0.54
N THR A 282 8.88 4.41 -0.98
CA THR A 282 8.97 4.71 -2.42
C THR A 282 10.20 4.07 -3.06
N ARG A 283 11.31 3.94 -2.33
CA ARG A 283 12.49 3.22 -2.80
C ARG A 283 12.22 1.72 -2.95
N ALA A 284 11.53 1.10 -1.99
CA ALA A 284 11.12 -0.31 -2.07
C ALA A 284 10.23 -0.57 -3.30
N MET A 285 9.30 0.33 -3.59
CA MET A 285 8.46 0.24 -4.80
C MET A 285 9.26 0.39 -6.09
N ASP A 286 10.23 1.32 -6.14
CA ASP A 286 11.07 1.50 -7.33
C ASP A 286 12.04 0.34 -7.57
N TYR A 287 12.45 -0.35 -6.50
CA TYR A 287 13.29 -1.55 -6.58
C TYR A 287 12.48 -2.81 -6.90
N PHE A 288 11.17 -2.79 -6.73
CA PHE A 288 10.32 -3.92 -7.04
C PHE A 288 10.37 -4.23 -8.55
N ASP A 289 10.89 -5.41 -8.85
CA ASP A 289 10.90 -6.00 -10.18
C ASP A 289 10.81 -7.52 -9.99
N LEU A 290 9.59 -8.05 -10.07
CA LEU A 290 9.30 -9.43 -9.70
C LEU A 290 10.15 -10.43 -10.49
N GLU A 291 10.40 -10.15 -11.78
CA GLU A 291 11.22 -11.00 -12.63
C GLU A 291 12.70 -11.01 -12.21
N LYS A 292 13.23 -9.85 -11.80
CA LYS A 292 14.61 -9.76 -11.33
C LYS A 292 14.80 -10.40 -9.95
N THR A 293 13.86 -10.16 -9.03
CA THR A 293 13.89 -10.77 -7.68
C THR A 293 13.92 -12.29 -7.77
N HIS A 294 13.01 -12.87 -8.57
CA HIS A 294 12.89 -14.33 -8.71
C HIS A 294 13.80 -14.94 -9.79
N LYS A 295 14.52 -14.10 -10.55
CA LYS A 295 15.41 -14.47 -11.66
C LYS A 295 14.71 -15.38 -12.69
N LYS A 296 13.45 -15.06 -12.98
CA LYS A 296 12.54 -15.82 -13.83
C LYS A 296 11.64 -14.83 -14.56
N SER A 297 11.17 -15.19 -15.75
CA SER A 297 10.08 -14.43 -16.39
C SER A 297 8.80 -14.50 -15.56
N LEU A 298 7.88 -13.54 -15.74
CA LEU A 298 6.58 -13.57 -15.05
C LEU A 298 5.84 -14.90 -15.28
N THR A 299 5.93 -15.45 -16.50
CA THR A 299 5.32 -16.73 -16.85
C THR A 299 5.92 -17.89 -16.04
N GLU A 300 7.25 -17.94 -15.91
CA GLU A 300 7.96 -18.99 -15.16
C GLU A 300 7.75 -18.88 -13.65
N ILE A 301 7.49 -17.68 -13.12
CA ILE A 301 7.16 -17.48 -11.71
C ILE A 301 5.83 -18.16 -11.36
N PHE A 302 4.84 -18.04 -12.25
CA PHE A 302 3.49 -18.56 -12.02
C PHE A 302 3.19 -19.86 -12.78
N GLU A 303 4.21 -20.56 -13.27
CA GLU A 303 4.02 -21.81 -14.01
C GLU A 303 3.35 -22.87 -13.13
N LYS A 304 2.18 -23.36 -13.57
CA LYS A 304 1.39 -24.42 -12.89
C LYS A 304 1.08 -24.09 -11.43
N THR A 305 0.89 -22.82 -11.11
CA THR A 305 0.39 -22.43 -9.79
C THR A 305 -1.06 -22.86 -9.61
N ASP A 306 -1.40 -23.36 -8.41
CA ASP A 306 -2.77 -23.67 -8.00
C ASP A 306 -3.52 -22.42 -7.49
N ILE A 307 -2.86 -21.26 -7.47
CA ILE A 307 -3.42 -20.00 -7.00
C ILE A 307 -4.42 -19.47 -8.02
N LYS A 308 -5.60 -19.05 -7.53
CA LYS A 308 -6.61 -18.35 -8.33
C LYS A 308 -6.36 -16.85 -8.30
N PHE A 309 -6.42 -16.20 -9.45
CA PHE A 309 -6.18 -14.76 -9.57
C PHE A 309 -7.43 -13.99 -10.02
N LEU A 310 -7.67 -12.86 -9.38
CA LEU A 310 -8.51 -11.79 -9.93
C LEU A 310 -7.65 -10.55 -10.12
N ILE A 311 -7.38 -10.19 -11.37
CA ILE A 311 -6.71 -8.93 -11.70
C ILE A 311 -7.77 -7.86 -11.96
N ALA A 312 -7.66 -6.71 -11.28
CA ALA A 312 -8.58 -5.59 -11.49
C ALA A 312 -7.82 -4.32 -11.92
N SER A 313 -8.28 -3.68 -12.99
CA SER A 313 -7.76 -2.38 -13.46
C SER A 313 -8.89 -1.37 -13.70
N PHE A 314 -8.53 -0.10 -13.88
CA PHE A 314 -9.47 0.99 -14.08
C PHE A 314 -9.08 1.80 -15.32
N THR A 315 -10.04 2.13 -16.18
CA THR A 315 -9.76 2.78 -17.47
C THR A 315 -9.10 4.15 -17.34
N GLY A 316 -9.45 4.92 -16.30
CA GLY A 316 -8.87 6.23 -16.02
C GLY A 316 -7.54 6.20 -15.27
N ASP A 317 -7.06 5.03 -14.83
CA ASP A 317 -5.76 4.91 -14.18
C ASP A 317 -4.65 5.10 -15.22
N TRP A 318 -3.84 6.13 -15.01
CA TRP A 318 -2.68 6.42 -15.84
C TRP A 318 -1.36 6.19 -15.09
N LEU A 319 -1.42 5.94 -13.77
CA LEU A 319 -0.25 5.60 -12.96
C LEU A 319 0.10 4.11 -13.12
N TYR A 320 -0.91 3.25 -13.10
CA TYR A 320 -0.82 1.83 -13.42
C TYR A 320 -1.89 1.46 -14.47
N PRO A 321 -1.65 1.83 -15.73
CA PRO A 321 -2.67 1.70 -16.77
C PRO A 321 -3.11 0.25 -16.97
N PRO A 322 -4.31 0.02 -17.52
CA PRO A 322 -4.80 -1.33 -17.84
C PRO A 322 -3.80 -2.18 -18.64
N SER A 323 -2.92 -1.57 -19.45
CA SER A 323 -1.86 -2.27 -20.16
C SER A 323 -0.85 -2.97 -19.23
N GLU A 324 -0.49 -2.38 -18.09
CA GLU A 324 0.40 -3.00 -17.09
C GLU A 324 -0.25 -4.21 -16.44
N ASN A 325 -1.54 -4.09 -16.08
CA ASN A 325 -2.32 -5.19 -15.52
C ASN A 325 -2.52 -6.32 -16.54
N LEU A 326 -2.75 -5.99 -17.82
CA LEU A 326 -2.84 -6.98 -18.91
C LEU A 326 -1.53 -7.75 -19.13
N MET A 327 -0.37 -7.16 -18.87
CA MET A 327 0.90 -7.91 -18.93
C MET A 327 0.94 -9.00 -17.87
N ILE A 328 0.47 -8.72 -16.66
CA ILE A 328 0.35 -9.72 -15.59
C ILE A 328 -0.64 -10.83 -16.00
N VAL A 329 -1.83 -10.47 -16.50
CA VAL A 329 -2.85 -11.43 -16.96
C VAL A 329 -2.29 -12.35 -18.05
N ARG A 330 -1.56 -11.81 -19.03
CA ARG A 330 -0.95 -12.59 -20.11
C ARG A 330 0.09 -13.57 -19.59
N ALA A 331 0.92 -13.14 -18.64
CA ALA A 331 1.92 -14.02 -18.03
C ALA A 331 1.27 -15.15 -17.21
N LEU A 332 0.27 -14.82 -16.39
CA LEU A 332 -0.51 -15.80 -15.62
C LEU A 332 -1.17 -16.83 -16.53
N SER A 333 -1.86 -16.36 -17.58
CA SER A 333 -2.52 -17.23 -18.55
C SER A 333 -1.52 -18.12 -19.31
N ALA A 334 -0.37 -17.57 -19.70
CA ALA A 334 0.70 -18.34 -20.34
C ALA A 334 1.33 -19.38 -19.39
N GLY A 335 1.36 -19.10 -18.09
CA GLY A 335 1.82 -20.02 -17.05
C GLY A 335 0.81 -21.10 -16.68
N GLY A 336 -0.42 -21.03 -17.21
CA GLY A 336 -1.51 -21.95 -16.92
C GLY A 336 -2.25 -21.68 -15.61
N ALA A 337 -2.10 -20.50 -15.02
CA ALA A 337 -2.82 -20.10 -13.82
C ALA A 337 -4.31 -19.88 -14.10
N ASP A 338 -5.15 -20.12 -13.08
CA ASP A 338 -6.58 -19.76 -13.10
C ASP A 338 -6.71 -18.24 -12.88
N VAL A 339 -6.91 -17.47 -13.96
CA VAL A 339 -6.92 -16.00 -13.92
C VAL A 339 -8.20 -15.42 -14.50
N SER A 340 -8.84 -14.58 -13.70
CA SER A 340 -9.92 -13.67 -14.11
C SER A 340 -9.39 -12.24 -14.21
N PHE A 341 -9.90 -11.47 -15.16
CA PHE A 341 -9.55 -10.07 -15.35
C PHE A 341 -10.79 -9.21 -15.50
N VAL A 342 -10.85 -8.11 -14.74
CA VAL A 342 -11.88 -7.07 -14.87
C VAL A 342 -11.21 -5.73 -15.11
N ASN A 343 -11.67 -5.01 -16.14
CA ASN A 343 -11.27 -3.64 -16.41
C ASN A 343 -12.47 -2.72 -16.22
N ILE A 344 -12.51 -2.06 -15.08
CA ILE A 344 -13.64 -1.25 -14.62
C ILE A 344 -13.60 0.10 -15.35
N GLU A 345 -14.73 0.47 -15.96
CA GLU A 345 -14.86 1.78 -16.57
C GLU A 345 -15.00 2.84 -15.48
N SER A 346 -13.95 3.65 -15.30
CA SER A 346 -13.91 4.68 -14.25
C SER A 346 -13.10 5.88 -14.69
N ASP A 347 -13.64 7.08 -14.49
CA ASP A 347 -12.94 8.35 -14.67
C ASP A 347 -12.16 8.77 -13.41
N LYS A 348 -12.13 7.97 -12.34
CA LYS A 348 -11.61 8.40 -11.03
C LYS A 348 -10.09 8.31 -10.89
N GLY A 349 -9.40 7.74 -11.86
CA GLY A 349 -7.95 7.59 -11.83
C GLY A 349 -7.49 6.36 -11.08
N HIS A 350 -6.27 6.41 -10.57
CA HIS A 350 -5.67 5.35 -9.75
C HIS A 350 -6.43 5.12 -8.44
N ASP A 351 -6.97 6.19 -7.83
CA ASP A 351 -7.74 6.10 -6.59
C ASP A 351 -9.11 5.41 -6.74
N ALA A 352 -9.50 5.00 -7.96
CA ALA A 352 -10.80 4.37 -8.22
C ALA A 352 -11.09 3.18 -7.31
N PHE A 353 -10.12 2.32 -6.99
CA PHE A 353 -10.33 1.17 -6.11
C PHE A 353 -10.67 1.55 -4.65
N LEU A 354 -10.33 2.77 -4.23
CA LEU A 354 -10.69 3.32 -2.92
C LEU A 354 -12.08 3.97 -2.91
N LEU A 355 -12.66 4.21 -4.08
CA LEU A 355 -13.92 4.92 -4.27
C LEU A 355 -15.05 3.96 -4.65
N GLU A 356 -16.29 4.45 -4.61
CA GLU A 356 -17.46 3.65 -4.96
C GLU A 356 -17.42 3.26 -6.44
N GLU A 357 -17.30 1.95 -6.70
CA GLU A 357 -17.28 1.34 -8.03
C GLU A 357 -18.10 0.04 -7.98
N PRO A 358 -19.41 0.08 -8.28
CA PRO A 358 -20.29 -1.08 -8.07
C PRO A 358 -19.84 -2.36 -8.79
N GLU A 359 -19.34 -2.23 -10.03
CA GLU A 359 -18.82 -3.36 -10.80
C GLU A 359 -17.58 -3.99 -10.15
N PHE A 360 -16.71 -3.16 -9.58
CA PHE A 360 -15.55 -3.63 -8.83
C PHE A 360 -15.97 -4.33 -7.54
N ASP A 361 -16.92 -3.76 -6.81
CA ASP A 361 -17.43 -4.30 -5.56
C ASP A 361 -18.09 -5.69 -5.78
N ASP A 362 -18.86 -5.83 -6.86
CA ASP A 362 -19.48 -7.10 -7.25
C ASP A 362 -18.44 -8.14 -7.71
N ALA A 363 -17.43 -7.73 -8.48
CA ALA A 363 -16.35 -8.62 -8.91
C ALA A 363 -15.56 -9.18 -7.71
N MET A 364 -15.20 -8.31 -6.76
CA MET A 364 -14.52 -8.68 -5.52
C MET A 364 -15.33 -9.67 -4.69
N ARG A 365 -16.62 -9.36 -4.47
CA ARG A 365 -17.53 -10.22 -3.71
C ARG A 365 -17.72 -11.58 -4.39
N GLY A 366 -17.95 -11.58 -5.70
CA GLY A 366 -18.18 -12.80 -6.48
C GLY A 366 -16.98 -13.74 -6.44
N PHE A 367 -15.79 -13.19 -6.67
CA PHE A 367 -14.56 -13.98 -6.68
C PHE A 367 -14.24 -14.59 -5.32
N ILE A 368 -14.23 -13.79 -4.23
CA ILE A 368 -13.89 -14.29 -2.89
C ILE A 368 -14.89 -15.37 -2.44
N ASN A 369 -16.20 -15.17 -2.67
CA ASN A 369 -17.20 -16.19 -2.36
C ASN A 369 -16.98 -17.48 -3.17
N SER A 370 -16.63 -17.37 -4.45
CA SER A 370 -16.33 -18.54 -5.29
C SER A 370 -15.16 -19.36 -4.74
N VAL A 371 -14.05 -18.70 -4.39
CA VAL A 371 -12.88 -19.37 -3.79
C VAL A 371 -13.25 -20.03 -2.46
N SER A 372 -14.01 -19.34 -1.61
CA SER A 372 -14.50 -19.87 -0.33
C SER A 372 -15.34 -21.14 -0.49
N ILE A 373 -16.27 -21.14 -1.45
CA ILE A 373 -17.15 -22.29 -1.73
C ILE A 373 -16.33 -23.49 -2.22
N GLU A 374 -15.38 -23.26 -3.14
CA GLU A 374 -14.52 -24.32 -3.66
C GLU A 374 -13.61 -24.92 -2.58
N ALA A 375 -13.14 -24.08 -1.66
CA ALA A 375 -12.37 -24.48 -0.49
C ALA A 375 -13.22 -25.10 0.65
N LYS A 376 -14.55 -25.11 0.51
CA LYS A 376 -15.52 -25.64 1.50
C LYS A 376 -15.47 -24.93 2.86
N ILE A 377 -15.30 -23.60 2.84
CA ILE A 377 -15.22 -22.71 4.01
C ILE A 377 -16.59 -22.15 4.37
#